data_AF-A0A2S9FP18-F1
#
_entry.id   AF-A0A2S9FP18-F1
#
_cell.length_a   1.000
_cell.length_b   1.000
_cell.length_c   1.000
_cell.angle_alpha   90.00
_cell.angle_beta   90.00
_cell.angle_gamma   90.00
#
_symmetry.space_group_name_H-M   'P 1'
#
loop_
_entity.id
_entity.type
_entity.pdbx_description
1 polymer ?
#
loop_
_entity_poly.entity_id
_entity_poly.type
_entity_poly.pdbx_seq_one_letter_code
_entity_poly.pdbx_strand_id
1 'polypeptide(L)'
;VYLSPILTAGVGSSHGYDVTDPTTVSAELGGPEGFRRLADAAHAAGLGVIVDIVPNHVGVDDPSQNRWWWDLLTHGRGSAYATYFDIDWTLDPDGRIVLPVLGSDDDVADLEVDGDV
;
A
#
# COMPACT_ATOMS: atom_id res chain seq x y z
N VAL A 1 -14.35 5.00 21.11
CA VAL A 1 -14.53 4.22 19.87
C VAL A 1 -13.19 3.66 19.44
N TYR A 2 -13.18 2.45 18.88
CA TYR A 2 -12.00 1.84 18.28
C TYR A 2 -12.26 1.73 16.77
N LEU A 3 -11.40 2.35 15.98
CA LEU A 3 -11.52 2.42 14.52
C LEU A 3 -10.55 1.43 13.88
N SER A 4 -10.97 0.82 12.79
CA SER A 4 -10.09 0.13 11.84
C SER A 4 -9.02 1.10 11.28
N PRO A 5 -8.02 0.61 10.52
CA PRO A 5 -7.07 1.49 9.85
C PRO A 5 -7.77 2.55 8.99
N ILE A 6 -7.21 3.76 8.99
CA ILE A 6 -7.79 4.93 8.32
C ILE A 6 -6.85 5.56 7.27
N LEU A 7 -5.63 5.05 7.14
CA LEU A 7 -4.71 5.52 6.11
C LEU A 7 -5.21 5.09 4.73
N THR A 8 -4.76 5.77 3.69
CA THR A 8 -5.15 5.44 2.31
C THR A 8 -4.71 4.01 1.97
N ALA A 9 -5.69 3.17 1.64
CA ALA A 9 -5.54 1.79 1.24
C ALA A 9 -5.88 1.61 -0.24
N GLY A 10 -5.76 0.39 -0.76
CA GLY A 10 -6.20 0.05 -2.10
C GLY A 10 -7.64 0.51 -2.37
N VAL A 11 -7.90 1.00 -3.58
CA VAL A 11 -9.23 1.46 -4.00
C VAL A 11 -10.26 0.36 -3.77
N GLY A 12 -11.35 0.68 -3.06
CA GLY A 12 -12.40 -0.28 -2.72
C GLY A 12 -12.06 -1.24 -1.57
N SER A 13 -10.92 -1.08 -0.88
CA SER A 13 -10.59 -1.86 0.32
C SER A 13 -11.68 -1.72 1.37
N SER A 14 -12.19 -2.85 1.85
CA SER A 14 -13.20 -2.89 2.90
C SER A 14 -12.61 -2.97 4.32
N HIS A 15 -11.28 -3.02 4.47
CA HIS A 15 -10.63 -3.28 5.75
C HIS A 15 -9.44 -2.35 6.07
N GLY A 16 -8.76 -1.77 5.06
CA GLY A 16 -7.72 -0.76 5.24
C GLY A 16 -6.33 -1.27 5.68
N TYR A 17 -6.09 -2.57 5.66
CA TYR A 17 -4.79 -3.16 6.06
C TYR A 17 -3.76 -3.16 4.91
N ASP A 18 -4.26 -3.04 3.69
CA ASP A 18 -3.55 -2.92 2.42
C ASP A 18 -3.22 -1.45 2.10
N VAL A 19 -2.52 -0.77 3.03
CA VAL A 19 -2.16 0.65 2.94
C VAL A 19 -1.31 0.93 1.70
N THR A 20 -1.74 1.84 0.83
CA THR A 20 -1.01 2.23 -0.40
C THR A 20 -0.32 3.59 -0.25
N ASP A 21 -0.83 4.46 0.62
CA ASP A 21 -0.18 5.71 1.01
C ASP A 21 -0.32 5.96 2.52
N PRO A 22 0.72 5.71 3.32
CA PRO A 22 0.68 5.92 4.76
C PRO A 22 0.79 7.41 5.17
N THR A 23 0.87 8.34 4.21
CA THR A 23 0.97 9.79 4.49
C THR A 23 -0.38 10.49 4.48
N THR A 24 -1.44 9.82 4.05
CA THR A 24 -2.78 10.39 3.90
C THR A 24 -3.84 9.58 4.62
N VAL A 25 -4.88 10.27 5.12
CA VAL A 25 -6.11 9.63 5.61
C VAL A 25 -7.02 9.35 4.40
N SER A 26 -7.58 8.14 4.32
CA SER A 26 -8.36 7.68 3.18
C SER A 26 -9.48 8.65 2.82
N ALA A 27 -9.47 9.11 1.57
CA ALA A 27 -10.51 9.98 1.03
C ALA A 27 -11.87 9.26 0.96
N GLU A 28 -11.89 7.94 0.72
CA GLU A 28 -13.11 7.12 0.72
C GLU A 28 -13.78 7.08 2.10
N LEU A 29 -12.99 7.21 3.18
CA LEU A 29 -13.48 7.32 4.55
C LEU A 29 -13.82 8.78 4.98
N GLY A 30 -13.76 9.72 4.04
CA GLY A 30 -14.03 11.14 4.28
C GLY A 30 -12.80 11.99 4.59
N GLY A 31 -11.60 11.43 4.48
CA GLY A 31 -10.33 12.16 4.57
C GLY A 31 -10.02 12.73 5.96
N PRO A 32 -8.99 13.57 6.07
CA PRO A 32 -8.57 14.14 7.35
C PRO A 32 -9.65 15.03 7.98
N GLU A 33 -10.48 15.70 7.17
CA GLU A 33 -11.64 16.46 7.64
C GLU A 33 -12.71 15.56 8.25
N GLY A 34 -13.00 14.43 7.61
CA GLY A 34 -13.96 13.44 8.11
C GLY A 34 -13.54 12.86 9.43
N PHE A 35 -12.27 12.43 9.54
CA PHE A 35 -11.71 11.93 10.78
C PHE A 35 -11.77 12.96 11.91
N ARG A 36 -11.43 14.22 11.63
CA ARG A 36 -11.51 15.31 12.62
C ARG A 36 -12.94 15.53 13.12
N ARG A 37 -13.94 15.56 12.22
CA ARG A 37 -15.35 15.70 12.62
C ARG A 37 -15.81 14.54 13.51
N LEU A 38 -15.40 13.32 13.19
CA LEU A 38 -15.69 12.14 14.01
C LEU A 38 -15.05 12.26 15.40
N ALA A 39 -13.77 12.64 15.46
CA ALA A 39 -13.06 12.79 16.71
C ALA A 39 -13.67 13.88 17.59
N ASP A 40 -13.99 15.05 17.01
CA ASP A 40 -14.66 16.15 17.73
C ASP A 40 -16.01 15.71 18.31
N ALA A 41 -16.82 14.99 17.53
CA ALA A 41 -18.11 14.47 17.99
C ALA A 41 -17.95 13.43 19.10
N ALA A 42 -16.98 12.51 18.98
CA ALA A 42 -16.68 11.52 20.01
C ALA A 42 -16.26 12.20 21.32
N HIS A 43 -15.36 13.18 21.25
CA HIS A 43 -14.91 13.92 22.43
C HIS A 43 -16.04 14.74 23.07
N ALA A 44 -16.89 15.39 22.29
CA ALA A 44 -18.07 16.10 22.80
C ALA A 44 -19.05 15.17 23.54
N ALA A 45 -19.09 13.88 23.16
CA ALA A 45 -19.87 12.84 23.84
C ALA A 45 -19.13 12.18 25.03
N GLY A 46 -17.93 12.65 25.40
CA GLY A 46 -17.13 12.07 26.48
C GLY A 46 -16.46 10.73 26.14
N LEU A 47 -16.35 10.40 24.84
CA LEU A 47 -15.69 9.19 24.36
C LEU A 47 -14.27 9.51 23.85
N GLY A 48 -13.33 8.60 24.07
CA GLY A 48 -12.01 8.63 23.41
C GLY A 48 -12.03 7.98 22.02
N VAL A 49 -10.98 8.22 21.23
CA VAL A 49 -10.75 7.60 19.92
C VAL A 49 -9.44 6.83 19.95
N ILE A 50 -9.49 5.55 19.55
CA ILE A 50 -8.32 4.71 19.30
C ILE A 50 -8.37 4.30 17.84
N VAL A 51 -7.24 4.39 17.13
CA VAL A 51 -7.11 4.07 15.71
C VAL A 51 -6.13 2.92 15.57
N ASP A 52 -6.51 1.89 14.82
CA ASP A 52 -5.60 0.82 14.42
C ASP A 52 -4.58 1.32 13.39
N ILE A 53 -3.32 0.87 13.49
CA ILE A 53 -2.23 1.26 12.60
C ILE A 53 -1.51 0.04 12.05
N VAL A 54 -1.00 0.16 10.82
CA VAL A 54 -0.38 -0.95 10.07
C VAL A 54 1.07 -0.60 9.73
N PRO A 55 2.00 -0.67 10.70
CA PRO A 55 3.38 -0.22 10.50
C PRO A 55 4.26 -1.25 9.77
N ASN A 56 3.82 -2.51 9.70
CA ASN A 56 4.66 -3.61 9.25
C ASN A 56 4.72 -3.74 7.73
N HIS A 57 3.62 -3.43 7.02
CA HIS A 57 3.49 -3.70 5.59
C HIS A 57 2.60 -2.68 4.90
N VAL A 58 2.63 -2.71 3.57
CA VAL A 58 1.84 -1.88 2.65
C VAL A 58 1.22 -2.78 1.57
N GLY A 59 0.14 -2.31 0.93
CA GLY A 59 -0.51 -2.98 -0.19
C GLY A 59 0.35 -2.92 -1.46
N VAL A 60 0.41 -4.04 -2.18
CA VAL A 60 1.20 -4.23 -3.41
C VAL A 60 0.41 -4.86 -4.56
N ASP A 61 -0.90 -5.07 -4.37
CA ASP A 61 -1.79 -5.78 -5.30
C ASP A 61 -1.94 -5.07 -6.65
N ASP A 62 -2.24 -3.75 -6.60
CA ASP A 62 -2.09 -2.86 -7.75
C ASP A 62 -0.86 -1.97 -7.51
N PRO A 63 0.28 -2.26 -8.17
CA PRO A 63 1.51 -1.51 -7.96
C PRO A 63 1.39 -0.02 -8.26
N SER A 64 0.52 0.38 -9.19
CA SER A 64 0.36 1.78 -9.59
C SER A 64 -0.26 2.65 -8.48
N GLN A 65 -0.96 2.05 -7.53
CA GLN A 65 -1.56 2.75 -6.39
C GLN A 65 -0.55 3.03 -5.27
N ASN A 66 0.55 2.28 -5.20
CA ASN A 66 1.58 2.45 -4.18
C ASN A 66 2.85 3.05 -4.80
N ARG A 67 3.02 4.37 -4.63
CA ARG A 67 4.19 5.10 -5.19
C ARG A 67 5.54 4.55 -4.76
N TRP A 68 5.66 3.98 -3.57
CA TRP A 68 6.94 3.42 -3.08
C TRP A 68 7.25 2.13 -3.80
N TRP A 69 6.24 1.27 -3.94
CA TRP A 69 6.36 -0.01 -4.63
C TRP A 69 6.59 0.18 -6.12
N TRP A 70 5.82 1.07 -6.77
CA TRP A 70 5.99 1.39 -8.19
C TRP A 70 7.39 1.89 -8.53
N ASP A 71 7.91 2.83 -7.73
CA ASP A 71 9.26 3.37 -7.92
C ASP A 71 10.34 2.30 -7.67
N LEU A 72 10.14 1.41 -6.70
CA LEU A 72 11.03 0.27 -6.45
C LEU A 72 11.04 -0.71 -7.62
N LEU A 73 9.88 -1.06 -8.19
CA LEU A 73 9.80 -1.93 -9.36
C LEU A 73 10.44 -1.31 -10.60
N THR A 74 10.33 0.01 -10.76
CA THR A 74 10.88 0.74 -11.90
C THR A 74 12.41 0.88 -11.84
N HIS A 75 12.95 1.20 -10.65
CA HIS A 75 14.36 1.58 -10.49
C HIS A 75 15.21 0.53 -9.75
N GLY A 76 14.59 -0.53 -9.24
CA GLY A 76 15.25 -1.56 -8.42
C GLY A 76 16.02 -0.94 -7.26
N ARG A 77 17.27 -1.38 -7.05
CA ARG A 77 18.17 -0.87 -5.99
C ARG A 77 18.48 0.64 -6.09
N GLY A 78 18.23 1.26 -7.24
CA GLY A 78 18.40 2.70 -7.43
C GLY A 78 17.23 3.54 -6.91
N SER A 79 16.10 2.91 -6.56
CA SER A 79 14.93 3.59 -6.01
C SER A 79 15.24 4.32 -4.70
N ALA A 80 14.62 5.49 -4.52
CA ALA A 80 14.67 6.20 -3.24
C ALA A 80 13.99 5.42 -2.10
N TYR A 81 13.18 4.42 -2.43
CA TYR A 81 12.43 3.58 -1.48
C TYR A 81 13.00 2.16 -1.38
N ALA A 82 14.16 1.86 -1.97
CA ALA A 82 14.72 0.50 -1.94
C ALA A 82 14.93 -0.05 -0.52
N THR A 83 15.17 0.81 0.47
CA THR A 83 15.33 0.44 1.88
C THR A 83 14.04 0.45 2.69
N TYR A 84 12.90 0.80 2.08
CA TYR A 84 11.60 0.80 2.75
C TYR A 84 10.99 -0.62 2.76
N PHE A 85 11.49 -1.50 1.89
CA PHE A 85 11.05 -2.88 1.75
C PHE A 85 12.18 -3.83 2.15
N ASP A 86 11.79 -4.96 2.73
CA ASP A 86 12.72 -6.05 3.07
C ASP A 86 12.82 -6.99 1.85
N ILE A 87 13.79 -6.74 0.97
CA ILE A 87 13.99 -7.47 -0.27
C ILE A 87 15.28 -8.30 -0.20
N ASP A 88 15.15 -9.61 -0.38
CA ASP A 88 16.30 -10.47 -0.66
C ASP A 88 16.69 -10.36 -2.14
N TRP A 89 17.60 -9.42 -2.41
CA TRP A 89 18.14 -9.20 -3.74
C TRP A 89 19.08 -10.29 -4.25
N THR A 90 19.32 -11.35 -3.48
CA THR A 90 20.17 -12.48 -3.88
C THR A 90 19.37 -13.66 -4.40
N LEU A 91 18.03 -13.61 -4.28
CA LEU A 91 17.13 -14.66 -4.75
C LEU A 91 17.20 -14.86 -6.27
N ASP A 92 17.33 -13.78 -7.02
CA ASP A 92 17.58 -13.79 -8.46
C ASP A 92 19.04 -13.39 -8.75
N PRO A 93 19.80 -14.14 -9.58
CA PRO A 93 21.21 -13.84 -9.87
C PRO A 93 21.46 -12.48 -10.54
N ASP A 94 20.48 -11.95 -11.27
CA ASP A 94 20.56 -10.63 -11.89
C ASP A 94 20.11 -9.50 -10.93
N GLY A 95 19.73 -9.85 -9.71
CA GLY A 95 19.27 -8.92 -8.69
C GLY A 95 17.86 -8.37 -8.94
N ARG A 96 17.01 -9.11 -9.65
CA ARG A 96 15.60 -8.74 -9.88
C ARG A 96 14.74 -9.07 -8.67
N ILE A 97 13.65 -8.35 -8.52
CA ILE A 97 12.60 -8.70 -7.57
C ILE A 97 11.73 -9.80 -8.18
N VAL A 98 11.53 -10.90 -7.46
CA VAL A 98 10.67 -12.00 -7.89
C VAL A 98 9.23 -11.71 -7.48
N LEU A 99 8.31 -11.63 -8.46
CA LEU A 99 6.90 -11.36 -8.23
C LEU A 99 6.05 -12.59 -8.59
N PRO A 100 5.56 -13.36 -7.60
CA PRO A 100 4.75 -14.56 -7.86
C PRO A 100 3.28 -14.20 -8.13
N VAL A 101 3.03 -13.48 -9.24
CA VAL A 101 1.70 -12.98 -9.62
C VAL A 101 1.00 -13.81 -10.70
N LEU A 102 1.75 -14.67 -11.40
CA LEU A 102 1.19 -15.58 -12.40
C LEU A 102 0.58 -16.81 -11.72
N GLY A 103 -0.47 -17.37 -12.31
CA GLY A 103 -1.13 -18.58 -11.81
C GLY A 103 -0.36 -19.86 -12.17
N SER A 104 0.40 -19.84 -13.26
CA SER A 104 1.29 -20.93 -13.69
C SER A 104 2.49 -20.42 -14.49
N ASP A 105 3.50 -21.27 -14.66
CA ASP A 105 4.67 -20.97 -15.52
C ASP A 105 4.27 -20.79 -16.99
N ASP A 106 3.17 -21.42 -17.42
CA ASP A 106 2.68 -21.35 -18.80
C ASP A 106 2.04 -19.98 -19.12
N ASP A 107 1.59 -19.23 -18.11
CA ASP A 107 0.93 -17.92 -18.26
C ASP A 107 1.88 -16.87 -18.87
N VAL A 108 3.20 -17.10 -18.81
CA VAL A 108 4.22 -16.22 -19.41
C VAL A 108 4.04 -16.09 -20.93
N ALA A 109 3.50 -17.11 -21.59
CA ALA A 109 3.30 -17.11 -23.04
C ALA A 109 2.28 -16.07 -23.52
N ASP A 110 1.38 -15.65 -22.63
CA ASP A 110 0.30 -14.70 -22.92
C ASP A 110 0.65 -13.27 -22.47
N LEU A 111 1.86 -13.04 -21.94
CA LEU A 111 2.29 -11.72 -21.50
C LEU A 111 2.73 -10.84 -22.68
N GLU A 112 2.18 -9.64 -22.74
CA GLU A 112 2.63 -8.56 -23.61
C GLU A 112 3.27 -7.46 -22.78
N VAL A 113 4.29 -6.81 -23.35
CA VAL A 113 4.90 -5.62 -22.74
C VAL A 113 4.03 -4.42 -23.09
N ASP A 114 3.45 -3.79 -22.07
CA ASP A 114 2.72 -2.53 -22.21
C ASP A 114 3.67 -1.34 -22.03
N GLY A 115 3.74 -0.45 -23.03
CA GLY A 115 4.56 0.77 -23.03
C GLY A 115 5.94 0.65 -23.70
N ASP A 116 6.66 1.78 -23.77
CA ASP A 116 8.03 1.86 -24.27
C ASP A 116 9.02 1.62 -23.10
N VAL A 117 9.72 0.49 -23.12
CA VAL A 117 10.83 0.14 -22.19
C VAL A 117 12.18 0.60 -22.71
#